data_AF-A0A2V7I0S9-F1
#
_entry.id   AF-A0A2V7I0S9-F1
#
_cell.length_a   1.000
_cell.length_b   1.000
_cell.length_c   1.000
_cell.angle_alpha   90.00
_cell.angle_beta   90.00
_cell.angle_gamma   90.00
#
_symmetry.space_group_name_H-M   'P 1'
#
loop_
_entity.id
_entity.type
_entity.pdbx_description
1 polymer ?
#
loop_
_entity_poly.entity_id
_entity_poly.type
_entity_poly.pdbx_seq_one_letter_code
_entity_poly.pdbx_strand_id
1 'polypeptide(L)'
;MRDRRISWRKALILVVAVLVGMGAWGIYAGQEAQAGFPFLFISHFKCYKTTGTPLNEQVRLFDRFHGGTPSPSTGGELVTVKGSHHFCTQVRAKCFPGDSCESPFTAGSLDNGLNCYKITPSGPPVGVTIPVDDQFAEQNLTVGTAQFLCTPARISVD
;
A
#
# COMPACT_ATOMS: atom_id res chain seq x y z
N MET A 1 -64.54 -24.04 -19.72
CA MET A 1 -63.62 -22.92 -19.36
C MET A 1 -63.27 -23.06 -17.89
N ARG A 2 -62.00 -23.38 -17.57
CA ARG A 2 -61.55 -23.63 -16.19
C ARG A 2 -60.92 -22.34 -15.66
N ASP A 3 -61.67 -21.63 -14.82
CA ASP A 3 -61.33 -20.32 -14.28
C ASP A 3 -60.18 -20.45 -13.27
N ARG A 4 -58.95 -20.14 -13.68
CA ARG A 4 -57.77 -20.11 -12.81
C ARG A 4 -57.80 -18.80 -12.01
N ARG A 5 -58.63 -18.74 -10.97
CA ARG A 5 -58.52 -17.66 -9.97
C ARG A 5 -57.23 -17.87 -9.18
N ILE A 6 -56.18 -17.17 -9.60
CA ILE A 6 -54.92 -17.10 -8.88
C ILE A 6 -55.23 -16.55 -7.49
N SER A 7 -55.08 -17.42 -6.48
CA SER A 7 -55.31 -17.06 -5.09
C SER A 7 -54.42 -15.86 -4.75
N TRP A 8 -55.04 -14.76 -4.35
CA TRP A 8 -54.36 -13.49 -4.07
C TRP A 8 -53.23 -13.66 -3.05
N ARG A 9 -53.38 -14.60 -2.11
CA ARG A 9 -52.34 -15.03 -1.16
C ARG A 9 -51.08 -15.57 -1.85
N LYS A 10 -51.23 -16.34 -2.93
CA LYS A 10 -50.09 -16.88 -3.71
C LYS A 10 -49.38 -15.77 -4.50
N ALA A 11 -50.12 -14.79 -5.02
CA ALA A 11 -49.54 -13.63 -5.68
C ALA A 11 -48.75 -12.76 -4.68
N LEU A 12 -49.29 -12.55 -3.47
CA LEU A 12 -48.65 -11.76 -2.43
C LEU A 12 -47.35 -12.40 -1.91
N ILE A 13 -47.34 -13.73 -1.75
CA ILE A 13 -46.13 -14.48 -1.38
C ILE A 13 -45.05 -14.35 -2.45
N LEU A 14 -45.41 -14.41 -3.73
CA LEU A 14 -44.46 -14.25 -4.84
C LEU A 14 -43.88 -12.84 -4.89
N VAL A 15 -44.70 -11.80 -4.67
CA VAL A 15 -44.22 -10.40 -4.64
C VAL A 15 -43.25 -10.17 -3.48
N VAL A 16 -43.56 -10.68 -2.28
CA VAL A 16 -42.67 -10.58 -1.12
C VAL A 16 -41.36 -11.34 -1.37
N ALA A 17 -41.41 -12.55 -1.94
CA ALA A 17 -40.22 -13.33 -2.25
C ALA A 17 -39.30 -12.62 -3.28
N VAL A 18 -39.89 -11.97 -4.30
CA VAL A 18 -39.13 -11.19 -5.29
C VAL A 18 -38.51 -9.94 -4.67
N LEU A 19 -39.25 -9.22 -3.82
CA LEU A 19 -38.73 -8.02 -3.15
C LEU A 19 -37.61 -8.34 -2.14
N VAL A 20 -37.70 -9.47 -1.42
CA VAL A 20 -36.63 -9.94 -0.53
C VAL A 20 -35.40 -10.41 -1.34
N GLY A 21 -35.63 -11.09 -2.47
CA GLY A 21 -34.55 -11.51 -3.37
C GLY A 21 -33.80 -10.32 -4.00
N MET A 22 -34.51 -9.28 -4.42
CA MET A 22 -33.92 -8.07 -5.01
C MET A 22 -33.24 -7.18 -3.96
N GLY A 23 -33.79 -7.09 -2.75
CA GLY A 23 -33.16 -6.35 -1.64
C GLY A 23 -31.85 -7.01 -1.16
N ALA A 24 -31.76 -8.34 -1.21
CA ALA A 24 -30.54 -9.05 -0.83
C ALA A 24 -29.37 -8.78 -1.79
N TRP A 25 -29.61 -8.69 -3.10
CA TRP A 25 -28.55 -8.46 -4.09
C TRP A 25 -27.97 -7.03 -4.02
N GLY A 26 -28.79 -6.04 -3.68
CA GLY A 26 -28.34 -4.66 -3.50
C GLY A 26 -27.41 -4.45 -2.29
N ILE A 27 -27.50 -5.32 -1.28
CA ILE A 27 -26.64 -5.26 -0.08
C ILE A 27 -25.25 -5.87 -0.37
N TYR A 28 -25.18 -6.94 -1.16
CA TYR A 28 -23.88 -7.54 -1.55
C TYR A 28 -23.06 -6.62 -2.47
N ALA A 29 -23.69 -5.91 -3.41
CA ALA A 29 -22.99 -4.93 -4.25
C ALA A 29 -22.51 -3.68 -3.45
N GLY A 30 -23.19 -3.34 -2.35
CA GLY A 30 -22.77 -2.27 -1.44
C GLY A 30 -21.60 -2.64 -0.54
N GLN A 31 -21.41 -3.93 -0.23
CA GLN A 31 -20.26 -4.39 0.57
C GLN A 31 -18.95 -4.39 -0.21
N GLU A 32 -18.96 -4.57 -1.54
CA GLU A 32 -17.73 -4.43 -2.34
C GLU A 32 -17.28 -2.97 -2.49
N ALA A 33 -18.18 -2.00 -2.35
CA ALA A 33 -17.82 -0.58 -2.27
C ALA A 33 -17.17 -0.20 -0.92
N GLN A 34 -17.28 -1.04 0.11
CA GLN A 34 -16.58 -0.88 1.40
C GLN A 34 -15.24 -1.64 1.47
N ALA A 35 -14.79 -2.24 0.36
CA ALA A 35 -13.44 -2.79 0.24
C ALA A 35 -12.39 -1.75 -0.19
N GLY A 36 -12.75 -0.47 -0.31
CA GLY A 36 -11.79 0.62 -0.09
C GLY A 36 -11.64 0.76 1.42
N PHE A 37 -10.49 0.53 2.06
CA PHE A 37 -9.22 1.19 1.81
C PHE A 37 -8.06 0.29 2.27
N PRO A 38 -7.30 -0.36 1.36
CA PRO A 38 -6.06 -1.05 1.73
C PRO A 38 -4.91 -0.09 2.11
N PHE A 39 -5.08 1.23 1.94
CA PHE A 39 -4.06 2.25 2.25
C PHE A 39 -3.94 2.61 3.75
N LEU A 40 -4.86 2.17 4.61
CA LEU A 40 -4.94 2.64 6.00
C LEU A 40 -3.88 2.05 6.95
N PHE A 41 -2.95 1.22 6.48
CA PHE A 41 -2.03 0.47 7.35
C PHE A 41 -0.55 0.83 7.17
N ILE A 42 -0.22 1.84 6.37
CA ILE A 42 1.17 2.29 6.18
C ILE A 42 1.34 3.66 6.84
N SER A 43 2.30 3.77 7.75
CA SER A 43 2.60 5.04 8.44
C SER A 43 3.15 6.09 7.48
N HIS A 44 2.93 7.35 7.81
CA HIS A 44 3.69 8.44 7.22
C HIS A 44 5.11 8.43 7.80
N PHE A 45 6.12 8.68 6.97
CA PHE A 45 7.52 8.72 7.41
C PHE A 45 8.14 10.09 7.16
N LYS A 46 8.93 10.57 8.12
CA LYS A 46 9.79 11.75 7.97
C LYS A 46 11.24 11.30 8.00
N CYS A 47 11.97 11.62 6.94
CA CYS A 47 13.35 11.19 6.76
C CYS A 47 14.36 12.30 7.07
N TYR A 48 15.45 11.92 7.72
CA TYR A 48 16.58 12.77 8.07
C TYR A 48 17.81 12.26 7.35
N LYS A 49 18.65 13.17 6.85
CA LYS A 49 19.94 12.81 6.27
C LYS A 49 20.83 12.22 7.36
N THR A 50 21.50 11.12 7.04
CA THR A 50 22.46 10.46 7.93
C THR A 50 23.87 10.51 7.37
N THR A 51 24.82 10.31 8.27
CA THR A 51 26.21 10.00 7.95
C THR A 51 26.58 8.74 8.72
N GLY A 52 27.40 7.88 8.14
CA GLY A 52 27.82 6.66 8.81
C GLY A 52 28.88 5.92 8.02
N THR A 53 29.27 4.76 8.53
CA THR A 53 30.26 3.89 7.90
C THR A 53 29.76 3.43 6.53
N PRO A 54 30.57 3.57 5.46
CA PRO A 54 30.24 3.00 4.18
C PRO A 54 30.08 1.48 4.27
N LEU A 55 28.99 0.97 3.69
CA LEU A 55 28.81 -0.45 3.40
C LEU A 55 29.20 -0.71 1.93
N ASN A 56 29.54 -1.94 1.56
CA ASN A 56 29.75 -2.36 0.17
C ASN A 56 29.22 -3.79 -0.06
N GLU A 57 28.04 -4.06 0.48
CA GLU A 57 27.44 -5.39 0.47
C GLU A 57 26.59 -5.60 -0.78
N GLN A 58 26.69 -6.78 -1.40
CA GLN A 58 25.82 -7.13 -2.51
C GLN A 58 24.59 -7.87 -2.00
N VAL A 59 23.41 -7.43 -2.44
CA VAL A 59 22.13 -8.07 -2.13
C VAL A 59 21.30 -8.18 -3.38
N ARG A 60 20.49 -9.24 -3.46
CA ARG A 60 19.53 -9.42 -4.54
C ARG A 60 18.14 -9.08 -4.04
N LEU A 61 17.52 -8.10 -4.68
CA LEU A 61 16.20 -7.58 -4.32
C LEU A 61 15.16 -8.10 -5.30
N PHE A 62 13.99 -8.45 -4.77
CA PHE A 62 12.85 -8.91 -5.54
C PHE A 62 11.69 -7.99 -5.22
N ASP A 63 11.14 -7.34 -6.24
CA ASP A 63 10.02 -6.41 -6.10
C ASP A 63 9.09 -6.53 -7.31
N ARG A 64 8.09 -5.64 -7.38
CA ARG A 64 7.09 -5.64 -8.46
C ARG A 64 7.66 -5.34 -9.86
N PHE A 65 8.88 -4.80 -9.95
CA PHE A 65 9.55 -4.46 -11.20
C PHE A 65 10.68 -5.47 -11.52
N HIS A 66 11.27 -6.07 -10.50
CA HIS A 66 12.34 -7.05 -10.61
C HIS A 66 11.90 -8.39 -10.01
N GLY A 67 11.22 -9.19 -10.83
CA GLY A 67 10.66 -10.48 -10.44
C GLY A 67 11.60 -11.68 -10.67
N GLY A 68 11.00 -12.86 -10.82
CA GLY A 68 11.70 -14.15 -10.90
C GLY A 68 11.64 -14.93 -9.58
N THR A 69 12.02 -16.20 -9.62
CA THR A 69 12.04 -17.03 -8.42
C THR A 69 13.10 -16.51 -7.43
N PRO A 70 12.74 -16.19 -6.17
CA PRO A 70 13.69 -15.76 -5.17
C PRO A 70 14.84 -16.77 -5.00
N SER A 71 16.05 -16.32 -5.27
CA SER A 71 17.27 -17.13 -5.24
C SER A 71 18.48 -16.22 -5.04
N PRO A 72 19.52 -16.61 -4.30
CA PRO A 72 20.74 -15.80 -4.18
C PRO A 72 21.46 -15.55 -5.53
N SER A 73 21.36 -16.48 -6.47
CA SER A 73 22.14 -16.48 -7.72
C SER A 73 21.36 -16.03 -8.95
N THR A 74 20.03 -16.04 -8.92
CA THR A 74 19.18 -15.82 -10.11
C THR A 74 17.94 -14.98 -9.80
N GLY A 75 17.36 -14.36 -10.83
CA GLY A 75 16.18 -13.50 -10.70
C GLY A 75 16.49 -12.16 -9.99
N GLY A 76 15.46 -11.35 -9.76
CA GLY A 76 15.56 -10.09 -9.04
C GLY A 76 16.57 -9.11 -9.64
N GLU A 77 16.88 -8.09 -8.87
CA GLU A 77 17.94 -7.12 -9.17
C GLU A 77 19.11 -7.31 -8.21
N LEU A 78 20.33 -7.45 -8.73
CA LEU A 78 21.52 -7.43 -7.89
C LEU A 78 21.94 -5.98 -7.65
N VAL A 79 22.01 -5.55 -6.39
CA VAL A 79 22.40 -4.19 -6.04
C VAL A 79 23.57 -4.20 -5.07
N THR A 80 24.41 -3.16 -5.13
CA THR A 80 25.41 -2.93 -4.08
C THR A 80 24.89 -1.89 -3.09
N VAL A 81 24.71 -2.31 -1.83
CA VAL A 81 24.34 -1.47 -0.70
C VAL A 81 25.57 -0.68 -0.26
N LYS A 82 25.44 0.65 -0.29
CA LYS A 82 26.45 1.60 0.19
C LYS A 82 26.11 2.02 1.61
N GLY A 83 26.60 3.17 2.08
CA GLY A 83 26.26 3.66 3.42
C GLY A 83 24.79 4.02 3.62
N SER A 84 24.38 4.09 4.89
CA SER A 84 23.14 4.77 5.30
C SER A 84 23.13 6.20 4.76
N HIS A 85 22.00 6.60 4.19
CA HIS A 85 21.83 7.93 3.58
C HIS A 85 20.67 8.70 4.20
N HIS A 86 19.59 7.99 4.52
CA HIS A 86 18.48 8.55 5.28
C HIS A 86 18.07 7.62 6.41
N PHE A 87 17.55 8.22 7.46
CA PHE A 87 16.83 7.53 8.52
C PHE A 87 15.45 8.15 8.65
N CYS A 88 14.41 7.33 8.62
CA CYS A 88 13.03 7.75 8.57
C CYS A 88 12.27 7.29 9.81
N THR A 89 11.64 8.23 10.50
CA THR A 89 10.80 7.94 11.67
C THR A 89 9.33 8.01 11.29
N GLN A 90 8.49 7.28 12.01
CA GLN A 90 7.04 7.39 11.86
C GLN A 90 6.58 8.79 12.30
N VAL A 91 5.65 9.37 11.55
CA VAL A 91 5.00 10.64 11.88
C VAL A 91 3.85 10.34 12.83
N ARG A 92 3.90 10.88 14.05
CA ARG A 92 2.83 10.69 15.04
C ARG A 92 1.56 11.47 14.70
N ALA A 93 1.72 12.67 14.13
CA ALA A 93 0.63 13.55 13.75
C ALA A 93 1.06 14.44 12.59
N LYS A 94 0.12 14.73 11.68
CA LYS A 94 0.27 15.71 10.60
C LYS A 94 -0.82 16.76 10.81
N CYS A 95 -0.46 18.03 10.80
CA CYS A 95 -1.42 19.13 10.95
C CYS A 95 -1.37 20.01 9.72
N PHE A 96 -2.55 20.40 9.23
CA PHE A 96 -2.68 21.39 8.16
C PHE A 96 -2.76 22.79 8.80
N PRO A 97 -1.92 23.75 8.38
CA PRO A 97 -1.97 25.10 8.94
C PRO A 97 -3.35 25.73 8.79
N GLY A 98 -3.95 26.17 9.90
CA GLY A 98 -5.28 26.78 9.93
C GLY A 98 -6.45 25.78 9.86
N ASP A 99 -6.16 24.48 9.93
CA ASP A 99 -7.15 23.40 9.87
C ASP A 99 -6.81 22.36 10.96
N SER A 100 -7.15 21.10 10.74
CA SER A 100 -7.08 20.00 11.70
C SER A 100 -5.75 19.25 11.66
N CYS A 101 -5.53 18.50 12.75
CA CYS A 101 -4.47 17.50 12.83
C CYS A 101 -5.07 16.11 12.58
N GLU A 102 -4.44 15.35 11.70
CA GLU A 102 -4.65 13.92 11.56
C GLU A 102 -3.56 13.17 12.35
N SER A 103 -3.95 12.06 12.97
CA SER A 103 -3.01 11.08 13.51
C SER A 103 -2.93 9.93 12.49
N PRO A 104 -1.93 9.89 11.60
CA PRO A 104 -1.80 8.80 10.65
C PRO A 104 -1.61 7.48 11.40
N PHE A 105 -2.00 6.38 10.75
CA PHE A 105 -1.81 5.05 11.33
C PHE A 105 -0.34 4.84 11.70
N THR A 106 -0.10 4.33 12.90
CA THR A 106 1.25 4.00 13.37
C THR A 106 1.38 2.49 13.38
N ALA A 107 2.10 1.93 12.41
CA ALA A 107 2.46 0.52 12.37
C ALA A 107 3.53 0.21 13.44
N GLY A 108 3.11 0.04 14.70
CA GLY A 108 3.96 -0.37 15.82
C GLY A 108 4.49 0.78 16.69
N SER A 109 5.58 0.52 17.44
CA SER A 109 6.20 1.55 18.30
C SER A 109 6.76 2.71 17.49
N LEU A 110 6.71 3.93 18.05
CA LEU A 110 7.43 5.10 17.52
C LEU A 110 8.96 4.92 17.56
N ASP A 111 9.44 3.93 18.31
CA ASP A 111 10.84 3.50 18.33
C ASP A 111 11.20 2.59 17.15
N ASN A 112 10.30 2.43 16.18
CA ASN A 112 10.58 1.76 14.91
C ASN A 112 10.57 2.78 13.77
N GLY A 113 11.54 2.65 12.87
CA GLY A 113 11.68 3.47 11.68
C GLY A 113 12.27 2.67 10.52
N LEU A 114 12.76 3.40 9.51
CA LEU A 114 13.45 2.84 8.36
C LEU A 114 14.85 3.42 8.28
N ASN A 115 15.86 2.60 8.03
CA ASN A 115 17.17 3.05 7.59
C ASN A 115 17.28 2.83 6.08
N CYS A 116 17.47 3.91 5.33
CA CYS A 116 17.56 3.91 3.89
C CYS A 116 19.01 4.05 3.44
N TYR A 117 19.50 3.01 2.78
CA TYR A 117 20.85 2.93 2.24
C TYR A 117 20.85 3.35 0.78
N LYS A 118 21.88 4.09 0.36
CA LYS A 118 22.10 4.33 -1.08
C LYS A 118 22.48 3.00 -1.74
N ILE A 119 21.88 2.70 -2.89
CA ILE A 119 22.20 1.51 -3.67
C ILE A 119 22.81 1.88 -5.01
N THR A 120 23.59 0.96 -5.57
CA THR A 120 24.02 0.98 -6.97
C THR A 120 23.34 -0.18 -7.70
N PRO A 121 22.31 0.11 -8.51
CA PRO A 121 21.64 -0.82 -9.43
C PRO A 121 22.58 -1.51 -10.40
N SER A 122 22.30 -2.77 -10.75
CA SER A 122 22.99 -3.48 -11.83
C SER A 122 22.31 -3.37 -13.19
N GLY A 123 21.05 -2.91 -13.23
CA GLY A 123 20.21 -2.94 -14.44
C GLY A 123 19.89 -1.57 -15.03
N PRO A 124 19.26 -1.54 -16.22
CA PRO A 124 18.71 -0.31 -16.78
C PRO A 124 17.57 0.25 -15.89
N PRO A 125 17.21 1.54 -16.02
CA PRO A 125 16.03 2.09 -15.38
C PRO A 125 14.76 1.31 -15.74
N VAL A 126 13.80 1.21 -14.80
CA VAL A 126 12.54 0.48 -15.01
C VAL A 126 11.74 1.05 -16.19
N GLY A 127 11.60 2.36 -16.29
CA GLY A 127 11.00 3.07 -17.43
C GLY A 127 9.48 2.90 -17.59
N VAL A 128 8.79 2.33 -16.60
CA VAL A 128 7.34 2.09 -16.62
C VAL A 128 6.59 3.27 -16.02
N THR A 129 5.45 3.65 -16.59
CA THR A 129 4.55 4.63 -15.99
C THR A 129 3.46 3.94 -15.17
N ILE A 130 3.25 4.37 -13.93
CA ILE A 130 2.24 3.82 -13.02
C ILE A 130 1.31 4.93 -12.50
N PRO A 131 0.00 4.66 -12.35
CA PRO A 131 -0.89 5.54 -11.60
C PRO A 131 -0.61 5.42 -10.10
N VAL A 132 -0.55 6.56 -9.41
CA VAL A 132 -0.42 6.66 -7.96
C VAL A 132 -1.45 7.67 -7.46
N ASP A 133 -2.18 7.30 -6.43
CA ASP A 133 -3.12 8.17 -5.72
C ASP A 133 -2.69 8.23 -4.26
N ASP A 134 -2.46 9.44 -3.77
CA ASP A 134 -2.09 9.71 -2.38
C ASP A 134 -2.88 10.90 -1.82
N GLN A 135 -2.67 11.21 -0.55
CA GLN A 135 -3.40 12.27 0.16
C GLN A 135 -3.18 13.69 -0.39
N PHE A 136 -2.28 13.87 -1.35
CA PHE A 136 -1.99 15.15 -1.99
C PHE A 136 -2.50 15.21 -3.43
N ALA A 137 -2.35 14.14 -4.23
CA ALA A 137 -2.81 14.12 -5.61
C ALA A 137 -2.89 12.71 -6.22
N GLU A 138 -3.74 12.57 -7.24
CA GLU A 138 -3.66 11.52 -8.23
C GLU A 138 -2.68 11.91 -9.34
N GLN A 139 -1.73 11.03 -9.66
CA GLN A 139 -0.66 11.31 -10.62
C GLN A 139 -0.16 10.05 -11.34
N ASN A 140 0.33 10.24 -12.56
CA ASN A 140 1.06 9.20 -13.31
C ASN A 140 2.57 9.40 -13.13
N LEU A 141 3.25 8.44 -12.52
CA LEU A 141 4.68 8.49 -12.24
C LEU A 141 5.46 7.58 -13.18
N THR A 142 6.52 8.11 -13.81
CA THR A 142 7.50 7.28 -14.53
C THR A 142 8.55 6.75 -13.54
N VAL A 143 8.60 5.43 -13.38
CA VAL A 143 9.51 4.74 -12.47
C VAL A 143 10.91 4.72 -13.08
N GLY A 144 11.84 5.41 -12.43
CA GLY A 144 13.25 5.46 -12.83
C GLY A 144 14.09 4.30 -12.26
N THR A 145 15.39 4.55 -12.19
CA THR A 145 16.35 3.66 -11.54
C THR A 145 16.18 3.68 -10.02
N ALA A 146 16.21 2.52 -9.36
CA ALA A 146 16.14 2.43 -7.91
C ALA A 146 17.36 3.09 -7.24
N GLN A 147 17.14 3.94 -6.22
CA GLN A 147 18.23 4.72 -5.60
C GLN A 147 18.49 4.36 -4.14
N PHE A 148 17.46 3.87 -3.45
CA PHE A 148 17.51 3.58 -2.02
C PHE A 148 16.88 2.23 -1.68
N LEU A 149 17.50 1.52 -0.74
CA LEU A 149 16.92 0.37 -0.05
C LEU A 149 16.62 0.77 1.40
N CYS A 150 15.35 0.80 1.78
CA CYS A 150 14.91 1.14 3.14
C CYS A 150 14.55 -0.13 3.92
N THR A 151 15.24 -0.37 5.05
CA THR A 151 15.02 -1.55 5.90
C THR A 151 14.47 -1.13 7.28
N PRO A 152 13.65 -1.96 7.95
CA PRO A 152 13.24 -1.70 9.32
C PRO A 152 14.44 -1.46 10.24
N ALA A 153 14.31 -0.46 11.13
CA ALA A 153 15.32 -0.09 12.11
C ALA A 153 14.64 0.21 13.46
N ARG A 154 15.35 -0.09 14.56
CA ARG A 154 14.95 0.34 15.91
C ARG A 154 15.70 1.60 16.31
N ILE A 155 15.01 2.49 16.99
CA ILE A 155 15.52 3.74 17.54
C ILE A 155 15.78 3.50 19.01
N SER A 156 17.04 3.62 19.44
CA SER A 156 17.39 3.76 20.85
C SER A 156 17.74 5.22 21.08
N VAL A 157 16.93 5.90 21.88
CA VAL A 157 17.26 7.24 22.39
C VAL A 157 17.72 7.01 23.82
N ASP A 158 19.01 7.22 24.08
CA ASP A 158 19.56 7.22 25.44
C ASP A 158 19.10 8.47 26.22
#